data_AF-Q8YM95-F1
#
_entry.id   AF-Q8YM95-F1
#
_cell.length_a   1.000
_cell.length_b   1.000
_cell.length_c   1.000
_cell.angle_alpha   90.00
_cell.angle_beta   90.00
_cell.angle_gamma   90.00
#
_symmetry.space_group_name_H-M   'P 1'
#
loop_
_entity.id
_entity.type
_entity.pdbx_description
1 polymer ?
#
loop_
_entity_poly.entity_id
_entity_poly.type
_entity_poly.pdbx_seq_one_letter_code
_entity_poly.pdbx_strand_id
1 'polypeptide(L)' 'MSLQQANAFYEALMADEIIYEKYFNKCCSRSLLGSYHWDKTKIVNFAATLGYRFTETELAQLWFDSEPSNHEQLSLA' A
#
# COMPACT_ATOMS: atom_id res chain seq x y z
N MET A 1 6.22 -7.10 12.99
CA MET A 1 7.08 -7.27 11.80
C MET A 1 7.64 -5.87 11.50
N SER A 2 8.22 -5.58 10.33
CA SER A 2 8.95 -4.32 10.11
C SER A 2 8.31 -3.49 9.01
N LEU A 3 8.08 -2.19 9.27
CA LEU A 3 7.67 -1.20 8.25
C LEU A 3 8.66 -1.18 7.06
N GLN A 4 9.93 -1.50 7.31
CA GLN A 4 10.96 -1.64 6.27
C GLN A 4 10.63 -2.72 5.24
N GLN A 5 9.95 -3.79 5.63
CA GLN A 5 9.52 -4.85 4.69
C GLN A 5 8.39 -4.38 3.77
N ALA A 6 7.47 -3.56 4.28
CA ALA A 6 6.42 -2.94 3.46
C ALA A 6 7.02 -1.95 2.44
N ASN A 7 8.00 -1.13 2.88
CA ASN A 7 8.73 -0.24 1.98
C ASN A 7 9.50 -1.00 0.89
N ALA A 8 10.31 -2.00 1.27
CA ALA A 8 11.07 -2.80 0.31
C ALA A 8 10.16 -3.55 -0.69
N PHE A 9 8.97 -3.97 -0.25
CA PHE A 9 7.96 -4.53 -1.14
C PHE A 9 7.49 -3.52 -2.20
N TYR A 10 7.18 -2.27 -1.81
CA TYR A 10 6.77 -1.24 -2.77
C TYR A 10 7.91 -0.79 -3.70
N GLU A 11 9.15 -0.75 -3.24
CA GLU A 11 10.31 -0.51 -4.11
C GLU A 11 10.41 -1.59 -5.19
N ALA A 12 10.24 -2.86 -4.83
CA ALA A 12 10.25 -3.96 -5.79
C ALA A 12 9.06 -3.91 -6.76
N LEU A 13 7.87 -3.51 -6.30
CA LEU A 13 6.71 -3.28 -7.17
C LEU A 13 6.99 -2.20 -8.22
N MET A 14 7.66 -1.10 -7.84
CA MET A 14 7.97 -0.01 -8.76
C MET A 14 9.10 -0.36 -9.74
N ALA A 15 9.97 -1.30 -9.38
CA ALA A 15 11.10 -1.72 -10.20
C ALA A 15 10.74 -2.76 -11.27
N ASP A 16 9.65 -3.52 -11.09
CA ASP A 16 9.24 -4.60 -12.01
C ASP A 16 7.76 -4.45 -12.43
N GLU A 17 7.57 -4.06 -13.68
CA GLU A 17 6.26 -3.85 -14.30
C GLU A 17 5.39 -5.12 -14.32
N ILE A 18 6.00 -6.30 -14.48
CA ILE A 18 5.28 -7.59 -14.51
C ILE A 18 4.74 -7.92 -13.11
N ILE A 19 5.52 -7.64 -12.07
CA ILE A 19 5.08 -7.83 -10.69
C ILE A 19 4.01 -6.80 -10.34
N TYR A 20 4.17 -5.55 -10.78
CA TYR A 20 3.17 -4.50 -10.59
C TYR A 20 1.82 -4.86 -11.22
N GLU A 21 1.81 -5.36 -12.45
CA GLU A 21 0.57 -5.77 -13.13
C GLU A 21 -0.15 -6.89 -12.37
N LYS A 22 0.59 -7.88 -11.87
CA LYS A 22 0.04 -8.96 -11.03
C LYS A 22 -0.52 -8.43 -9.72
N TYR A 23 0.19 -7.51 -9.09
CA TYR A 23 -0.25 -6.82 -7.88
C TYR A 23 -1.55 -6.06 -8.13
N PHE A 24 -1.61 -5.24 -9.18
CA PHE A 24 -2.79 -4.47 -9.57
C PHE A 24 -4.00 -5.38 -9.82
N ASN A 25 -3.84 -6.41 -10.67
CA ASN A 25 -4.94 -7.30 -11.03
C ASN A 25 -5.45 -8.15 -9.85
N LYS A 26 -4.58 -8.51 -8.90
CA LYS A 26 -4.97 -9.36 -7.75
C LYS A 26 -5.50 -8.55 -6.58
N CYS A 27 -4.89 -7.39 -6.30
CA CYS A 27 -5.10 -6.65 -5.06
C CYS A 27 -6.00 -5.42 -5.24
N CYS A 28 -6.19 -4.96 -6.47
CA CYS A 28 -7.09 -3.86 -6.79
C CYS A 28 -8.39 -4.41 -7.36
N SER A 29 -9.52 -4.01 -6.77
CA SER A 29 -10.85 -4.27 -7.31
C SER A 29 -11.45 -2.98 -7.85
N ARG A 30 -12.09 -3.06 -9.01
CA ARG A 30 -12.82 -1.94 -9.60
C ARG A 30 -14.28 -2.02 -9.18
N SER A 31 -14.77 -1.01 -8.48
CA SER A 31 -16.18 -0.92 -8.11
C SER A 31 -17.04 -0.55 -9.33
N LEU A 32 -18.36 -0.81 -9.24
CA LEU A 32 -19.33 -0.48 -10.28
C LEU A 32 -19.38 1.03 -10.60
N LEU A 33 -18.91 1.88 -9.69
CA LEU A 33 -18.81 3.33 -9.88
C LEU A 33 -17.45 3.77 -10.45
N GLY A 34 -16.62 2.81 -10.85
CA GLY A 34 -15.31 3.07 -11.46
C GLY A 34 -14.21 3.41 -10.46
N SER A 35 -14.46 3.36 -9.15
CA SER A 35 -13.41 3.56 -8.15
C SER A 35 -12.51 2.33 -8.03
N TYR A 36 -11.22 2.56 -7.74
CA TYR A 36 -10.25 1.52 -7.43
C TYR A 36 -10.19 1.33 -5.92
N HIS A 37 -10.45 0.12 -5.45
CA HIS A 37 -10.34 -0.26 -4.04
C HIS A 37 -9.22 -1.29 -3.85
N TRP A 38 -8.22 -0.89 -3.09
CA TRP A 38 -7.10 -1.74 -2.68
C TRP A 38 -7.47 -2.57 -1.46
N ASP A 39 -7.27 -3.88 -1.56
CA ASP A 39 -7.57 -4.84 -0.49
C ASP A 39 -6.29 -5.16 0.30
N LYS A 40 -6.18 -4.62 1.51
CA LYS A 40 -4.98 -4.77 2.38
C LYS A 40 -4.64 -6.23 2.65
N THR A 41 -5.64 -7.08 2.87
CA THR A 41 -5.44 -8.52 3.11
C THR A 41 -4.82 -9.19 1.90
N LYS A 42 -5.32 -8.88 0.70
CA LYS A 42 -4.73 -9.41 -0.55
C LYS A 42 -3.31 -8.90 -0.78
N ILE A 43 -3.02 -7.65 -0.44
CA ILE A 43 -1.68 -7.08 -0.55
C ILE A 43 -0.69 -7.79 0.36
N VAL A 44 -1.02 -7.97 1.64
CA VAL A 44 -0.18 -8.68 2.61
C VAL A 44 0.06 -10.12 2.15
N ASN A 45 -0.99 -10.81 1.69
CA ASN A 45 -0.87 -12.17 1.19
C ASN A 45 0.00 -12.24 -0.08
N PHE A 46 -0.17 -11.31 -1.01
CA PHE A 46 0.65 -11.23 -2.22
C PHE A 46 2.12 -10.97 -1.89
N ALA A 47 2.40 -10.02 -1.01
CA ALA A 47 3.74 -9.72 -0.53
C ALA A 47 4.41 -10.95 0.11
N ALA A 48 3.65 -11.73 0.90
CA ALA A 48 4.12 -12.98 1.47
C ALA A 48 4.52 -14.02 0.42
N THR A 49 3.85 -14.08 -0.74
CA THR A 49 4.25 -14.96 -1.86
C THR A 49 5.58 -14.57 -2.50
N LEU A 50 6.01 -13.32 -2.33
CA LEU A 50 7.28 -12.78 -2.82
C LEU A 50 8.37 -12.78 -1.74
N GLY A 51 8.06 -13.25 -0.53
CA GLY A 51 9.00 -13.35 0.59
C GLY A 51 9.00 -12.17 1.56
N TYR A 52 8.21 -11.13 1.30
CA TYR A 52 8.06 -9.98 2.20
C TYR A 52 7.09 -10.30 3.33
N ARG A 53 7.43 -9.86 4.56
CA ARG A 53 6.62 -10.15 5.74
C ARG A 53 6.26 -8.87 6.50
N PHE A 54 5.02 -8.44 6.35
CA PHE A 54 4.39 -7.34 7.09
C PHE A 54 2.90 -7.62 7.31
N THR A 55 2.28 -6.84 8.18
CA THR A 55 0.86 -6.94 8.58
C THR A 55 0.02 -5.84 7.93
N GLU A 56 -1.31 -5.99 7.96
CA GLU A 56 -2.21 -4.94 7.48
C GLU A 56 -2.07 -3.64 8.27
N THR A 57 -1.74 -3.72 9.56
CA THR A 57 -1.49 -2.56 10.42
C THR A 57 -0.25 -1.80 9.94
N GLU A 58 0.84 -2.51 9.64
CA GLU A 58 2.08 -1.89 9.13
C GLU A 58 1.86 -1.31 7.71
N LEU A 59 1.09 -1.99 6.86
CA LEU A 59 0.69 -1.46 5.56
C LEU A 59 -0.16 -0.19 5.72
N ALA A 60 -1.10 -0.18 6.67
CA ALA A 60 -1.92 0.99 6.97
C ALA A 60 -1.06 2.16 7.48
N GLN A 61 -0.14 1.90 8.41
CA GLN A 61 0.81 2.91 8.88
C GLN A 61 1.57 3.53 7.71
N LEU A 62 2.09 2.71 6.78
CA LEU A 62 2.78 3.23 5.61
C LEU A 62 1.89 4.15 4.76
N TRP A 63 0.63 3.79 4.52
CA TRP A 63 -0.29 4.61 3.72
C TRP A 63 -0.70 5.92 4.41
N PHE A 64 -0.87 5.90 5.72
CA PHE A 64 -1.35 7.06 6.49
C PHE A 64 -0.22 7.97 6.97
N ASP A 65 0.97 7.44 7.28
CA ASP A 65 2.17 8.25 7.55
C ASP A 65 2.67 8.96 6.27
N SER A 66 2.20 8.52 5.10
CA SER A 66 2.41 9.20 3.82
C SER A 66 1.44 10.37 3.59
N GLU A 67 0.36 10.51 4.37
CA GLU A 67 -0.52 11.69 4.27
C GLU A 67 0.11 12.86 5.04
N PRO A 68 0.32 14.03 4.40
CA PRO A 68 0.73 15.22 5.14
C PRO A 68 -0.36 15.54 6.16
N SER A 69 0.02 15.60 7.44
CA SER A 69 -0.85 16.05 8.51
C SER A 69 -1.34 17.46 8.18
N ASN A 70 -2.60 17.62 7.76
CA ASN A 70 -3.23 18.94 7.56
C ASN A 70 -3.47 19.68 8.90
N HIS A 71 -2.57 19.53 9.86
CA HIS A 71 -2.69 20.05 11.22
C HIS A 71 -1.79 21.27 11.49
N GLU A 72 -1.30 21.94 10.46
CA GLU A 72 -0.66 23.26 10.61
C GLU A 72 -1.40 24.36 9.84
N GLN A 73 -1.80 25.38 10.61
CA GLN A 73 -2.28 26.72 10.23
C GLN A 73 -3.73 26.90 9.76
N LEU A 74 -4.67 26.59 10.66
CA LEU A 74 -5.78 27.52 10.94
C LEU A 74 -5.49 28.24 12.26
N SER A 75 -4.48 29.12 12.24
CA SER A 75 -4.27 30.11 13.29
C SER A 75 -3.61 31.34 12.66
N LEU A 76 -4.31 32.46 12.81
CA LEU A 76 -3.94 33.84 12.46
C LEU A 76 -4.02 34.25 10.98
N ALA A 77 -5.16 34.86 10.58
CA ALA A 77 -5.30 36.32 10.52
C ALA A 77 -6.78 36.70 10.31
#